data_AF-A0A412RUX8-F1
#
_entry.id   AF-A0A412RUX8-F1
#
_cell.length_a   1.000
_cell.length_b   1.000
_cell.length_c   1.000
_cell.angle_alpha   90.00
_cell.angle_beta   90.00
_cell.angle_gamma   90.00
#
_symmetry.space_group_name_H-M   'P 1'
#
loop_
_entity.id
_entity.type
_entity.pdbx_description
1 polymer ?
#
loop_
_entity_poly.entity_id
_entity_poly.type
_entity_poly.pdbx_seq_one_letter_code
_entity_poly.pdbx_strand_id
1 'polypeptide(L)' 'MNPMQMLQGMRNPQQFLQQIVGNNSVMSNPMARNAMQMAQKGDSKGIEQMARNLCKEKGIDADKAFESFKGQLGM' A
#
# COMPACT_ATOMS: atom_id res chain seq x y z
N MET A 1 -9.36 -3.31 10.97
CA MET A 1 -7.95 -3.52 11.40
C MET A 1 -7.79 -2.86 12.76
N ASN A 2 -7.20 -3.56 13.73
CA ASN A 2 -6.99 -2.98 15.06
C ASN A 2 -5.75 -2.05 15.03
N PRO A 3 -5.79 -0.86 15.65
CA PRO A 3 -4.69 0.10 15.64
C PRO A 3 -3.37 -0.47 16.22
N MET A 4 -3.46 -1.41 17.17
CA MET A 4 -2.30 -2.15 17.68
C MET A 4 -1.60 -3.04 16.64
N GLN A 5 -2.35 -3.63 15.70
CA GLN A 5 -1.76 -4.44 14.63
C GLN A 5 -1.03 -3.58 13.60
N MET A 6 -1.53 -2.36 13.37
CA MET A 6 -0.88 -1.40 12.47
C MET A 6 0.46 -0.90 13.06
N LEU A 7 0.48 -0.61 14.37
CA LEU A 7 1.70 -0.26 15.11
C LEU A 7 2.73 -1.40 15.15
N GLN A 8 2.28 -2.64 15.32
CA GLN A 8 3.15 -3.81 15.19
C GLN A 8 3.65 -4.02 13.77
N GLY A 9 2.84 -3.66 12.76
CA GLY A 9 3.22 -3.79 11.37
C GLY A 9 4.34 -2.85 10.92
N MET A 10 4.46 -1.66 11.54
CA MET A 10 5.63 -0.79 11.35
C MET A 10 6.91 -1.38 11.95
N ARG A 11 6.81 -2.15 13.03
CA ARG A 11 7.97 -2.83 13.64
C ARG A 11 8.38 -4.09 12.88
N ASN A 12 7.40 -4.83 12.36
CA ASN A 12 7.60 -6.08 11.63
C ASN A 12 6.79 -6.08 10.31
N PRO A 13 7.30 -5.39 9.27
CA PRO A 13 6.61 -5.28 7.97
C PRO A 13 6.34 -6.64 7.33
N GLN A 14 7.20 -7.65 7.58
CA GLN A 14 6.99 -9.01 7.07
C GLN A 14 5.75 -9.69 7.68
N GLN A 15 5.51 -9.52 8.99
CA GLN A 15 4.30 -10.07 9.63
C GLN A 15 3.05 -9.31 9.19
N PHE A 16 3.17 -7.99 9.00
CA PHE A 16 2.07 -7.17 8.48
C PHE A 16 1.64 -7.62 7.09
N LEU A 17 2.60 -7.85 6.19
CA LEU A 17 2.33 -8.39 4.87
C LEU A 17 1.68 -9.77 4.95
N GLN A 18 2.16 -10.66 5.83
CA GLN A 18 1.54 -11.98 6.03
C GLN A 18 0.09 -11.87 6.54
N GLN A 19 -0.21 -10.91 7.43
CA GLN A 19 -1.56 -10.66 7.90
C GLN A 19 -2.46 -10.10 6.78
N ILE A 20 -1.92 -9.24 5.91
CA ILE A 20 -2.66 -8.73 4.74
C ILE A 20 -2.93 -9.83 3.72
N VAL A 21 -1.92 -10.66 3.42
CA VAL A 21 -2.05 -11.81 2.51
C VAL A 21 -3.01 -12.86 3.07
N GLY A 22 -2.92 -13.14 4.37
CA GLY A 22 -3.83 -14.06 5.07
C GLY A 22 -5.25 -13.50 5.24
N ASN A 23 -5.45 -12.20 5.05
CA ASN A 23 -6.76 -11.58 5.15
C ASN A 23 -7.46 -11.58 3.78
N ASN A 24 -8.29 -12.60 3.57
CA ASN A 24 -9.07 -12.78 2.35
C ASN A 24 -9.87 -11.52 1.96
N SER A 25 -10.30 -10.68 2.90
CA SER A 25 -11.04 -9.46 2.56
C SER A 25 -10.18 -8.42 1.83
N VAL A 26 -8.88 -8.35 2.15
CA VAL A 26 -7.95 -7.45 1.46
C VAL A 26 -7.47 -8.07 0.14
N MET A 27 -7.17 -9.37 0.12
CA MET A 27 -6.82 -10.08 -1.12
C MET A 27 -7.99 -10.22 -2.11
N SER A 28 -9.24 -10.12 -1.63
CA SER A 28 -10.43 -10.06 -2.49
C SER A 28 -10.52 -8.76 -3.27
N ASN A 29 -9.80 -7.70 -2.86
CA ASN A 29 -9.74 -6.48 -3.63
C ASN A 29 -8.76 -6.67 -4.81
N PRO A 30 -9.25 -6.59 -6.07
CA PRO A 30 -8.41 -6.84 -7.24
C PRO A 30 -7.24 -5.85 -7.34
N MET A 31 -7.39 -4.62 -6.85
CA MET A 31 -6.30 -3.65 -6.83
C MET A 31 -5.22 -4.04 -5.83
N ALA A 32 -5.60 -4.45 -4.62
CA ALA A 32 -4.64 -4.89 -3.60
C ALA A 32 -3.89 -6.15 -4.07
N ARG A 33 -4.59 -7.09 -4.70
CA ARG A 33 -3.97 -8.31 -5.25
C ARG A 33 -2.99 -8.00 -6.39
N ASN A 34 -3.35 -7.09 -7.30
CA ASN A 34 -2.45 -6.65 -8.37
C ASN A 34 -1.23 -5.91 -7.81
N ALA A 35 -1.42 -4.99 -6.86
CA ALA A 35 -0.32 -4.29 -6.20
C ALA A 35 0.63 -5.25 -5.48
N MET A 36 0.09 -6.26 -4.78
CA MET A 36 0.88 -7.29 -4.11
C MET A 36 1.66 -8.16 -5.10
N GLN A 37 1.08 -8.54 -6.23
CA GLN A 37 1.77 -9.29 -7.27
C GLN A 37 2.90 -8.46 -7.92
N MET A 38 2.66 -7.17 -8.17
CA MET A 38 3.70 -6.26 -8.67
C MET A 38 4.82 -6.09 -7.64
N ALA A 39 4.47 -5.94 -6.36
CA ALA A 39 5.46 -5.84 -5.27
C ALA A 39 6.33 -7.09 -5.17
N GLN A 40 5.71 -8.28 -5.24
CA GLN A 40 6.42 -9.56 -5.21
C GLN A 40 7.37 -9.73 -6.41
N LYS A 41 7.00 -9.17 -7.57
CA LYS A 41 7.83 -9.16 -8.78
C LYS A 41 8.90 -8.07 -8.77
N GLY A 42 8.92 -7.19 -7.77
CA GLY A 42 9.80 -6.01 -7.74
C GLY A 42 9.40 -4.90 -8.72
N ASP A 43 8.18 -4.93 -9.26
CA ASP A 43 7.66 -3.97 -10.22
C ASP A 43 7.20 -2.67 -9.53
N SER A 44 8.17 -1.94 -9.02
CA SER A 44 7.98 -0.64 -8.38
C SER A 44 7.32 0.39 -9.30
N LYS A 45 7.65 0.37 -10.60
CA LYS A 45 7.06 1.28 -11.61
C LYS A 45 5.58 1.00 -11.83
N GLY A 46 5.19 -0.28 -11.93
CA GLY A 46 3.79 -0.67 -12.05
C GLY A 46 2.97 -0.26 -10.83
N ILE A 47 3.54 -0.38 -9.63
CA ILE A 47 2.88 0.08 -8.39
C ILE A 47 2.74 1.60 -8.38
N GLU A 48 3.78 2.35 -8.76
CA GLU A 48 3.71 3.82 -8.82
C GLU A 48 2.63 4.27 -9.81
N GLN A 49 2.59 3.66 -11.00
CA GLN A 49 1.59 4.00 -12.02
C GLN A 49 0.17 3.68 -11.53
N MET A 50 -0.01 2.55 -10.84
CA MET A 50 -1.28 2.20 -10.21
C MET A 50 -1.69 3.23 -9.15
N ALA A 51 -0.75 3.65 -8.28
CA ALA A 51 -1.00 4.67 -7.27
C ALA A 51 -1.37 6.02 -7.91
N ARG A 52 -0.64 6.47 -8.93
CA ARG A 52 -0.93 7.70 -9.68
C ARG A 52 -2.31 7.65 -10.35
N ASN A 53 -2.66 6.52 -10.96
CA ASN A 53 -3.97 6.32 -11.57
C ASN A 53 -5.09 6.37 -10.52
N LEU A 54 -4.90 5.72 -9.38
CA LEU A 54 -5.86 5.73 -8.28
C LEU A 54 -6.07 7.14 -7.72
N CYS A 55 -4.98 7.88 -7.49
CA CYS A 55 -5.05 9.27 -7.06
C CYS A 55 -5.81 10.12 -8.07
N LYS A 56 -5.50 9.98 -9.37
CA LYS A 56 -6.19 10.69 -10.44
C LYS A 56 -7.69 10.38 -10.50
N GLU A 57 -8.09 9.11 -10.39
CA GLU A 57 -9.51 8.71 -10.33
C GLU A 57 -10.24 9.29 -9.12
N LYS A 58 -9.53 9.48 -8.00
CA LYS A 58 -10.08 10.08 -6.77
C LYS A 58 -10.04 11.62 -6.78
N GLY A 59 -9.52 12.24 -7.84
CA GLY A 59 -9.28 13.70 -7.89
C GLY A 59 -8.20 14.16 -6.91
N ILE A 60 -7.34 13.25 -6.46
CA ILE A 60 -6.21 13.51 -5.57
C ILE A 60 -4.96 13.73 -6.43
N ASP A 61 -4.23 14.79 -6.13
CA ASP A 61 -2.92 15.03 -6.71
C ASP A 61 -1.91 14.02 -6.13
N ALA A 62 -1.40 13.13 -6.98
CA ALA A 62 -0.52 12.05 -6.57
C ALA A 62 0.79 12.57 -5.98
N ASP A 63 1.32 13.69 -6.49
CA ASP A 63 2.58 14.26 -6.01
C ASP A 63 2.37 14.86 -4.61
N LYS A 64 1.25 15.58 -4.38
CA LYS A 64 0.88 16.06 -3.03
C LYS A 64 0.62 14.93 -2.04
N ALA A 65 -0.03 13.86 -2.49
CA ALA A 65 -0.28 12.69 -1.66
C ALA A 65 1.04 12.00 -1.26
N PHE A 66 2.00 11.93 -2.19
CA PHE A 66 3.31 11.37 -1.95
C PHE A 66 4.15 12.25 -1.02
N GLU A 67 4.13 13.57 -1.18
CA GLU A 67 4.77 14.53 -0.26
C GLU A 67 4.19 14.42 1.15
N SER A 68 2.86 14.35 1.27
CA SER A 68 2.18 14.15 2.55
C SER A 68 2.56 12.82 3.20
N PHE A 69 2.64 11.76 2.40
CA PHE A 69 3.07 10.44 2.86
C PHE A 69 4.53 10.42 3.32
N LYS A 70 5.44 11.06 2.58
CA LYS A 70 6.84 11.24 3.00
C LYS A 70 6.94 11.97 4.34
N GLY A 71 6.22 13.07 4.49
CA GLY A 71 6.17 13.84 5.74
C GLY A 71 5.64 13.02 6.92
N GLN A 72 4.66 12.13 6.69
CA GLN A 72 4.16 11.21 7.71
C GLN A 72 5.16 10.09 8.08
N LEU A 73 6.01 9.68 7.13
CA LEU A 73 7.09 8.74 7.39
C LEU A 73 8.34 9.39 8.01
N GLY A 74 8.32 10.72 8.22
CA GLY A 74 9.44 11.46 8.78
C GLY A 74 10.67 11.51 7.87
N MET A 75 10.46 11.38 6.56
CA MET A 75 11.49 11.51 5.52
C MET A 75 11.55 12.91 4.92
#